data_AF-A0A539CZ25-F1
#
_entry.id   AF-A0A539CZ25-F1
#
_cell.length_a   1.000
_cell.length_b   1.000
_cell.length_c   1.000
_cell.angle_alpha   90.00
_cell.angle_beta   90.00
_cell.angle_gamma   90.00
#
_symmetry.space_group_name_H-M   'P 1'
#
loop_
_entity.id
_entity.type
_entity.pdbx_description
1 polymer ?
#
loop_
_entity_poly.entity_id
_entity_poly.type
_entity_poly.pdbx_seq_one_letter_code
_entity_poly.pdbx_strand_id
1 'polypeptide(L)' 'MSSRNQQLFERAQRHIPGGVNSPVRAFRSVGGVPRFFVEGS' A
#
# COMPACT_ATOMS: atom_id res chain seq x y z
N MET A 1 -0.15 -1.91 17.41
CA MET A 1 -1.43 -1.88 16.65
C MET A 1 -1.12 -1.62 15.19
N SER A 2 -1.78 -2.34 14.26
CA SER A 2 -1.58 -2.14 12.81
C SER A 2 -2.29 -0.86 12.34
N SER A 3 -1.59 -0.01 11.58
CA SER A 3 -2.14 1.24 11.05
C SER A 3 -3.22 0.97 9.98
N ARG A 4 -4.13 1.93 9.74
CA ARG A 4 -5.13 1.81 8.66
C ARG A 4 -4.50 1.55 7.29
N ASN A 5 -3.36 2.20 6.99
CA ASN A 5 -2.63 1.96 5.74
C ASN A 5 -2.13 0.51 5.64
N GLN A 6 -1.67 -0.05 6.75
CA GLN A 6 -1.19 -1.43 6.77
C GLN A 6 -2.31 -2.43 6.56
N GLN A 7 -3.46 -2.24 7.22
CA GLN A 7 -4.64 -3.09 7.01
C GLN A 7 -5.13 -3.08 5.56
N LEU A 8 -5.17 -1.89 4.94
CA LEU A 8 -5.55 -1.75 3.53
C LEU A 8 -4.53 -2.39 2.59
N PHE A 9 -3.24 -2.26 2.89
CA PHE A 9 -2.17 -2.88 2.11
C PHE A 9 -2.21 -4.42 2.21
N GLU A 10 -2.39 -4.97 3.40
CA GLU A 10 -2.56 -6.42 3.65
C GLU A 10 -3.79 -6.95 2.91
N ARG A 11 -4.91 -6.20 2.91
CA ARG A 11 -6.10 -6.56 2.12
C ARG A 11 -5.79 -6.54 0.62
N ALA A 12 -5.07 -5.55 0.12
CA ALA A 12 -4.75 -5.42 -1.31
C ALA A 12 -3.84 -6.57 -1.79
N GLN A 13 -2.86 -6.99 -0.98
CA GLN A 13 -1.95 -8.09 -1.32
C GLN A 13 -2.66 -9.42 -1.57
N ARG A 14 -3.86 -9.64 -1.00
CA ARG A 14 -4.66 -10.85 -1.24
C ARG A 14 -5.24 -10.95 -2.65
N HIS A 15 -5.32 -9.83 -3.38
CA HIS A 15 -6.02 -9.76 -4.66
C HIS A 15 -5.19 -9.14 -5.78
N ILE A 16 -4.20 -8.32 -5.46
CA ILE A 16 -3.37 -7.59 -6.42
C ILE A 16 -1.90 -8.00 -6.19
N PRO A 17 -1.17 -8.44 -7.22
CA PRO A 17 0.25 -8.77 -7.09
C PRO A 17 1.05 -7.61 -6.50
N GLY A 18 1.73 -7.86 -5.37
CA GLY A 18 2.48 -6.82 -4.64
C GLY A 18 1.60 -5.76 -3.95
N GLY A 19 0.28 -5.95 -3.90
CA GLY A 19 -0.68 -5.05 -3.25
C GLY A 19 -0.96 -3.74 -4.00
N VAL A 20 -0.47 -3.58 -5.24
CA VAL A 20 -0.58 -2.33 -6.01
C VAL A 20 -0.68 -2.59 -7.53
N ASN A 21 -1.42 -1.74 -8.26
CA ASN A 21 -1.51 -1.85 -9.73
C ASN A 21 -0.33 -1.22 -10.49
N SER A 22 0.69 -0.70 -9.78
CA SER A 22 1.95 -0.24 -10.38
C SER A 22 3.09 -0.45 -9.37
N PRO A 23 4.19 -1.14 -9.75
CA PRO A 23 5.23 -1.58 -8.80
C PRO A 23 5.84 -0.48 -7.92
N VAL A 24 6.00 0.74 -8.47
CA VAL A 24 6.57 1.87 -7.74
C VAL A 24 5.79 2.23 -6.47
N ARG A 25 4.48 1.94 -6.44
CA ARG A 25 3.60 2.21 -5.29
C ARG A 25 3.79 1.26 -4.12
N ALA A 26 4.51 0.15 -4.29
CA ALA A 26 4.78 -0.80 -3.21
C ALA A 26 5.88 -0.33 -2.24
N PHE A 27 6.51 0.82 -2.51
CA PHE A 27 7.56 1.43 -1.67
C PHE A 27 8.79 0.53 -1.44
N ARG A 28 9.03 -0.46 -2.31
CA ARG A 28 10.14 -1.42 -2.16
C ARG A 28 11.52 -0.78 -2.07
N SER A 29 11.74 0.34 -2.77
CA SER A 29 13.03 1.05 -2.79
C SER A 29 13.31 1.92 -1.57
N VAL A 30 12.26 2.31 -0.83
CA VAL A 30 12.36 3.24 0.31
C VAL A 30 11.98 2.59 1.65
N GLY A 31 11.35 1.41 1.59
CA GLY A 31 10.86 0.69 2.76
C GLY A 31 9.56 1.27 3.33
N GLY A 32 9.01 0.56 4.32
CA GLY A 32 7.78 0.94 5.00
C GLY A 32 6.50 0.52 4.29
N VAL A 33 5.38 1.00 4.83
CA VAL A 33 4.03 0.68 4.33
C VAL A 33 3.55 1.80 3.41
N PRO A 34 3.09 1.48 2.17
CA PRO A 34 2.50 2.47 1.28
C PRO A 34 1.36 3.24 1.92
N ARG A 35 1.28 4.56 1.66
CA ARG A 35 0.17 5.40 2.12
C ARG A 35 -1.01 5.26 1.16
N PHE A 36 -2.21 5.10 1.71
CA PHE A 36 -3.44 5.17 0.94
C PHE A 36 -3.95 6.61 0.94
N PHE A 37 -4.01 7.20 -0.24
CA PHE A 37 -4.53 8.55 -0.46
C PHE A 37 -6.01 8.48 -0.81
N VAL A 38 -6.78 9.48 -0.39
CA VAL A 38 -8.22 9.61 -0.69
C VAL A 38 -8.45 10.78 -1.65
N GLU A 39 -7.78 11.90 -1.41
CA GLU A 39 -7.84 13.12 -2.23
C GLU A 39 -6.49 13.85 -2.19
N GLY A 40 -6.30 14.77 -3.14
CA GLY A 40 -5.20 15.74 -3.16
C GLY A 40 -5.77 17.15 -3.21
N SER A 41 -5.08 18.10 -2.59
CA SER A 41 -5.40 19.54 -2.62
C SER A 41 -5.05 20.17 -3.96
#